data_AF-A0AAN8XZW5-F1
#
_entry.id   AF-A0AAN8XZW5-F1
#
_cell.length_a   1.000
_cell.length_b   1.000
_cell.length_c   1.000
_cell.angle_alpha   90.00
_cell.angle_beta   90.00
_cell.angle_gamma   90.00
#
_symmetry.space_group_name_H-M   'P 1'
#
loop_
_entity.id
_entity.type
_entity.pdbx_description
1 polymer ?
#
loop_
_entity_poly.entity_id
_entity_poly.type
_entity_poly.pdbx_seq_one_letter_code
_entity_poly.pdbx_strand_id
1 'polypeptide(L)'
;MEKIEENNSDILKTNSEDVSSDKKLGGLKTMPFIIANEALEKVASVGLISNMILYLKNEYHLTNASGATILFWWNAMSNFTPIFGAFLADSYLGRFYVIALGTFITLIGMVVLWLTGTLKEARPHACKLELGNCLKPTIAQFAFLFSSFALMSIGAGGIRPCSLAFGADQFDSPKDPNNGRILQSFFNWYYAAVGISVLISVTVIVYIQTQFGWVVGFGVPAALMFLATIFFLSGSTIFIKIKANKSLFTNFVQVIVVAWKNKHLALPPMDSNGWYHHDEKGSRTIFPSNKLRFLNKACIIRNPEKDLNPNNGISTIQWNICTIQQVEEFKSLLKVLPIWSTSIMIAVTISQHAFPVLQANTMDRHLSKGSNFQIPASSYGAFGILTLTTWLAFYDRVLVPWISRFTRKPRGLSFKQRMGIGLLLSCAAQVVAALVERERRSRALDQGLADHPLSQVDMSAMWLVPQHCLTGLAEAFNAIGQIEFYYSQFPKSMASIGVALFSLGMGFGNLVGSLIVEIVDHVSSRGGKWMPELRRFAPDVPIVLVGTKLDLRDGNGYLADHMGSNIITPAQGEELRKQIGAAAYVECSSKTQQVVLQPPRRLEVSSKKRHRSTGCSIVGIVCGGCDAV
;
A
#
# COMPACT_ATOMS: atom_id res chain seq x y z
N MET A 1 66.79 20.56 -10.77
CA MET A 1 65.76 20.00 -9.88
C MET A 1 65.18 21.03 -8.89
N GLU A 2 65.62 22.29 -8.90
CA GLU A 2 65.06 23.35 -8.03
C GLU A 2 64.11 24.32 -8.78
N LYS A 3 64.06 24.25 -10.12
CA LYS A 3 63.16 25.06 -10.98
C LYS A 3 61.84 24.38 -11.37
N ILE A 4 61.58 23.16 -10.87
CA ILE A 4 60.31 22.43 -11.09
C ILE A 4 59.39 22.51 -9.85
N GLU A 5 59.93 22.86 -8.68
CA GLU A 5 59.13 23.03 -7.46
C GLU A 5 58.45 24.41 -7.38
N GLU A 6 59.03 25.48 -7.94
CA GLU A 6 58.37 26.81 -7.96
C GLU A 6 57.15 26.87 -8.90
N ASN A 7 57.16 26.15 -10.02
CA ASN A 7 56.02 26.12 -10.94
C ASN A 7 54.83 25.29 -10.42
N ASN A 8 55.07 24.35 -9.49
CA ASN A 8 54.00 23.56 -8.87
C ASN A 8 53.35 24.27 -7.67
N SER A 9 54.03 25.24 -7.04
CA SER A 9 53.41 26.08 -6.01
C SER A 9 52.47 27.15 -6.58
N ASP A 10 52.67 27.59 -7.82
CA ASP A 10 51.80 28.57 -8.47
C ASP A 10 50.57 27.95 -9.17
N ILE A 11 50.64 26.68 -9.57
CA ILE A 11 49.49 25.92 -10.08
C ILE A 11 48.57 25.42 -8.93
N LEU A 12 49.09 25.33 -7.69
CA LEU A 12 48.31 25.01 -6.50
C LEU A 12 47.74 26.24 -5.77
N LYS A 13 48.03 27.47 -6.24
CA LYS A 13 47.50 28.73 -5.69
C LYS A 13 46.56 29.51 -6.61
N THR A 14 46.35 29.07 -7.85
CA THR A 14 45.47 29.77 -8.81
C THR A 14 44.01 29.28 -8.85
N ASN A 15 43.55 28.51 -7.87
CA ASN A 15 42.12 28.19 -7.69
C ASN A 15 41.54 28.68 -6.35
N SER A 16 42.24 29.58 -5.66
CA SER A 16 41.81 30.15 -4.39
C SER A 16 41.93 31.67 -4.40
N GLU A 17 41.25 32.32 -5.34
CA GLU A 17 40.87 33.73 -5.24
C GLU A 17 39.89 34.07 -6.37
N ASP A 18 38.64 33.63 -6.20
CA ASP A 18 37.51 34.34 -6.77
C ASP A 18 36.63 34.73 -5.57
N VAL A 19 36.95 35.90 -5.00
CA VAL A 19 36.17 36.54 -3.94
C VAL A 19 34.90 37.10 -4.58
N SER A 20 33.97 36.20 -4.91
CA SER A 20 32.55 36.52 -4.86
C SER A 20 32.06 36.14 -3.46
N SER A 21 31.14 36.91 -2.89
CA SER A 21 30.57 36.66 -1.56
C SER A 21 29.82 35.32 -1.55
N ASP A 22 30.56 34.23 -1.34
CA ASP A 22 30.00 32.87 -1.33
C ASP A 22 29.00 32.76 -0.17
N LYS A 23 27.71 32.85 -0.52
CA LYS A 23 26.62 32.57 0.40
C LYS A 23 26.88 31.20 1.00
N LYS A 24 27.08 31.12 2.31
CA LYS A 24 27.08 29.84 3.04
C LYS A 24 25.77 29.10 2.76
N LEU A 25 25.81 28.14 1.84
CA LEU A 25 24.72 27.23 1.51
C LEU A 25 24.56 26.20 2.64
N GLY A 26 23.34 25.72 2.85
CA GLY A 26 23.02 24.69 3.84
C GLY A 26 22.89 25.20 5.27
N GLY A 27 22.98 24.26 6.21
CA GLY A 27 22.88 24.50 7.65
C GLY A 27 21.46 24.77 8.13
N LEU A 28 21.35 25.24 9.39
CA LEU A 28 20.07 25.36 10.12
C LEU A 28 19.03 26.26 9.43
N LYS A 29 19.46 27.20 8.58
CA LYS A 29 18.57 28.08 7.81
C LYS A 29 17.67 27.32 6.82
N THR A 30 18.09 26.14 6.39
CA THR A 30 17.34 25.27 5.47
C THR A 30 16.27 24.43 6.18
N MET A 31 16.44 24.20 7.49
CA MET A 31 15.60 23.31 8.29
C MET A 31 14.11 23.65 8.23
N PRO A 32 13.68 24.92 8.41
CA PRO A 32 12.26 25.25 8.38
C PRO A 32 11.60 24.92 7.03
N PHE A 33 12.30 25.17 5.91
CA PHE A 33 11.77 24.91 4.57
C PHE A 33 11.58 23.42 4.29
N ILE A 34 12.54 22.59 4.69
CA ILE A 34 12.49 21.14 4.48
C ILE A 34 11.42 20.50 5.38
N ILE A 35 11.42 20.86 6.67
CA ILE A 35 10.46 20.31 7.63
C ILE A 35 9.04 20.78 7.30
N ALA A 36 8.84 22.06 6.95
CA ALA A 36 7.52 22.55 6.57
C ALA A 36 7.01 21.87 5.30
N ASN A 37 7.86 21.72 4.27
CA ASN A 37 7.48 21.01 3.05
C ASN A 37 7.05 19.56 3.34
N GLU A 38 7.86 18.81 4.09
CA GLU A 38 7.51 17.42 4.45
C GLU A 38 6.25 17.35 5.31
N ALA A 39 6.13 18.23 6.31
CA ALA A 39 5.00 18.25 7.22
C ALA A 39 3.69 18.53 6.49
N LEU A 40 3.68 19.54 5.61
CA LEU A 40 2.51 19.91 4.81
C LEU A 40 2.16 18.80 3.80
N GLU A 41 3.16 18.19 3.16
CA GLU A 41 2.95 17.07 2.24
C GLU A 41 2.32 15.86 2.93
N LYS A 42 2.78 15.52 4.13
CA LYS A 42 2.21 14.41 4.91
C LYS A 42 0.79 14.71 5.37
N VAL A 43 0.50 15.93 5.84
CA VAL A 43 -0.86 16.31 6.23
C VAL A 43 -1.82 16.17 5.04
N ALA A 44 -1.42 16.65 3.86
CA ALA A 44 -2.27 16.61 2.67
C ALA A 44 -2.44 15.18 2.12
N SER A 45 -1.36 14.43 1.93
CA SER A 45 -1.40 13.12 1.29
C SER A 45 -2.10 12.04 2.12
N VAL A 46 -1.77 11.93 3.41
CA VAL A 46 -2.37 10.93 4.32
C VAL A 46 -3.87 11.21 4.54
N GLY A 47 -4.25 12.48 4.52
CA GLY A 47 -5.60 12.93 4.84
C GLY A 47 -6.56 12.56 3.71
N LEU A 48 -6.09 12.63 2.47
CA LEU A 48 -6.83 12.16 1.30
C LEU A 48 -6.98 10.63 1.30
N ILE A 49 -5.91 9.88 1.57
CA ILE A 49 -5.93 8.41 1.52
C ILE A 49 -6.90 7.83 2.58
N SER A 50 -6.85 8.35 3.81
CA SER A 50 -7.55 7.75 4.96
C SER A 50 -9.07 7.68 4.81
N ASN A 51 -9.68 8.64 4.11
CA ASN A 51 -11.14 8.76 4.00
C ASN A 51 -11.67 8.50 2.58
N MET A 52 -10.79 8.19 1.62
CA MET A 52 -11.16 8.05 0.20
C MET A 52 -12.23 6.98 -0.05
N ILE A 53 -12.30 5.94 0.79
CA ILE A 53 -13.31 4.88 0.65
C ILE A 53 -14.73 5.44 0.73
N LEU A 54 -14.98 6.44 1.58
CA LEU A 54 -16.29 7.06 1.70
C LEU A 54 -16.61 7.92 0.48
N TYR A 55 -15.62 8.56 -0.14
CA TYR A 55 -15.80 9.28 -1.40
C TYR A 55 -16.18 8.32 -2.54
N LEU A 56 -15.42 7.24 -2.69
CA LEU A 56 -15.69 6.21 -3.70
C LEU A 56 -17.07 5.56 -3.54
N LYS A 57 -17.49 5.31 -2.29
CA LYS A 57 -18.79 4.73 -1.99
C LYS A 57 -19.94 5.72 -2.21
N ASN A 58 -19.83 6.92 -1.66
CA ASN A 58 -20.95 7.85 -1.59
C ASN A 58 -21.11 8.69 -2.87
N GLU A 59 -20.00 9.04 -3.54
CA GLU A 59 -20.00 9.94 -4.70
C GLU A 59 -19.85 9.20 -6.02
N TYR A 60 -19.10 8.09 -6.04
CA TYR A 60 -18.94 7.24 -7.22
C TYR A 60 -19.82 5.98 -7.19
N HIS A 61 -20.65 5.81 -6.16
CA HIS A 61 -21.59 4.70 -6.01
C HIS A 61 -20.95 3.31 -6.15
N LEU A 62 -19.67 3.17 -5.76
CA LEU A 62 -18.96 1.90 -5.86
C LEU A 62 -19.36 0.95 -4.74
N THR A 63 -19.29 -0.35 -5.02
CA THR A 63 -19.40 -1.36 -3.98
C THR A 63 -18.20 -1.26 -3.03
N ASN A 64 -18.36 -1.73 -1.81
CA ASN A 64 -17.27 -1.76 -0.82
C ASN A 64 -16.04 -2.51 -1.35
N ALA A 65 -16.25 -3.63 -2.07
CA ALA A 65 -15.18 -4.44 -2.64
C ALA A 65 -14.44 -3.72 -3.78
N SER A 66 -15.16 -3.14 -4.74
CA SER A 66 -14.55 -2.39 -5.85
C SER A 66 -13.83 -1.14 -5.37
N GLY A 67 -14.43 -0.40 -4.43
CA GLY A 67 -13.81 0.77 -3.81
C GLY A 67 -12.51 0.42 -3.07
N ALA A 68 -12.53 -0.63 -2.23
CA ALA A 68 -11.33 -1.08 -1.53
C ALA A 68 -10.24 -1.56 -2.50
N THR A 69 -10.61 -2.28 -3.55
CA THR A 69 -9.71 -2.75 -4.62
C THR A 69 -8.98 -1.58 -5.28
N ILE A 70 -9.70 -0.52 -5.66
CA ILE A 70 -9.10 0.70 -6.23
C ILE A 70 -8.08 1.32 -5.27
N LEU A 71 -8.40 1.40 -3.97
CA LEU A 71 -7.48 1.95 -2.97
C LEU A 71 -6.24 1.08 -2.77
N PHE A 72 -6.36 -0.25 -2.85
CA PHE A 72 -5.20 -1.14 -2.86
C PHE A 72 -4.31 -0.86 -4.06
N TRP A 73 -4.87 -0.72 -5.27
CA TRP A 73 -4.08 -0.38 -6.46
C TRP A 73 -3.38 0.97 -6.34
N TRP A 74 -4.08 1.99 -5.83
CA TRP A 74 -3.50 3.31 -5.62
C TRP A 74 -2.34 3.26 -4.61
N ASN A 75 -2.53 2.59 -3.47
CA ASN A 75 -1.47 2.42 -2.48
C ASN A 75 -0.31 1.57 -3.00
N ALA A 76 -0.58 0.51 -3.77
CA ALA A 76 0.48 -0.28 -4.41
C ALA A 76 1.34 0.60 -5.33
N MET A 77 0.70 1.36 -6.22
CA MET A 77 1.38 2.28 -7.12
C MET A 77 2.23 3.29 -6.35
N SER A 78 1.67 3.93 -5.32
CA SER A 78 2.36 4.92 -4.47
C SER A 78 3.53 4.34 -3.66
N ASN A 79 3.59 3.02 -3.47
CA ASN A 79 4.67 2.32 -2.77
C ASN A 79 5.74 1.75 -3.72
N PHE A 80 5.42 1.54 -5.00
CA PHE A 80 6.39 1.13 -6.03
C PHE A 80 7.10 2.32 -6.68
N THR A 81 6.41 3.45 -6.90
CA THR A 81 6.99 4.64 -7.53
C THR A 81 8.25 5.22 -6.84
N PRO A 82 8.45 5.15 -5.51
CA PRO A 82 9.68 5.60 -4.86
C PRO A 82 10.97 4.96 -5.39
N ILE A 83 10.91 3.72 -5.91
CA ILE A 83 12.08 3.04 -6.47
C ILE A 83 12.56 3.76 -7.73
N PHE A 84 11.62 4.17 -8.59
CA PHE A 84 11.92 4.94 -9.79
C PHE A 84 12.39 6.36 -9.46
N GLY A 85 11.77 7.00 -8.46
CA GLY A 85 12.19 8.32 -7.99
C GLY A 85 13.62 8.32 -7.43
N ALA A 86 13.97 7.33 -6.61
CA ALA A 86 15.32 7.14 -6.10
C ALA A 86 16.33 6.92 -7.24
N PHE A 87 16.00 6.05 -8.20
CA PHE A 87 16.86 5.81 -9.37
C PHE A 87 17.08 7.09 -10.20
N LEU A 88 16.03 7.88 -10.43
CA LEU A 88 16.12 9.13 -11.18
C LEU A 88 16.95 10.20 -10.45
N ALA A 89 16.80 10.27 -9.11
CA ALA A 89 17.53 11.21 -8.27
C ALA A 89 19.01 10.87 -8.20
N ASP A 90 19.34 9.60 -7.99
CA ASP A 90 20.73 9.18 -7.85
C ASP A 90 21.44 9.15 -9.20
N SER A 91 20.80 8.72 -10.29
CA SER A 91 21.48 8.50 -11.59
C SER A 91 21.56 9.71 -12.51
N TYR A 92 20.57 10.60 -12.50
CA TYR A 92 20.41 11.62 -13.56
C TYR A 92 20.21 13.02 -13.01
N LEU A 93 19.11 13.26 -12.28
CA LEU A 93 18.63 14.62 -12.01
C LEU A 93 19.15 15.21 -10.69
N GLY A 94 19.58 14.39 -9.73
CA GLY A 94 19.86 14.83 -8.37
C GLY A 94 18.60 14.96 -7.51
N ARG A 95 18.75 14.83 -6.19
CA ARG A 95 17.63 14.77 -5.22
C ARG A 95 16.73 16.01 -5.25
N PHE A 96 17.33 17.21 -5.33
CA PHE A 96 16.58 18.47 -5.35
C PHE A 96 15.56 18.53 -6.49
N TYR A 97 15.99 18.24 -7.72
CA TYR A 97 15.12 18.33 -8.89
C TYR A 97 14.02 17.27 -8.89
N VAL A 98 14.32 16.06 -8.42
CA VAL A 98 13.31 15.00 -8.28
C VAL A 98 12.25 15.34 -7.24
N ILE A 99 12.63 15.94 -6.10
CA ILE A 99 11.68 16.44 -5.11
C ILE A 99 10.83 17.56 -5.71
N ALA A 100 11.45 18.55 -6.38
CA ALA A 100 10.73 19.69 -6.97
C ALA A 100 9.70 19.26 -8.03
N LEU A 101 10.09 18.33 -8.92
CA LEU A 101 9.16 17.73 -9.88
C LEU A 101 8.06 16.92 -9.17
N GLY A 102 8.43 16.15 -8.14
CA GLY A 102 7.51 15.37 -7.35
C GLY A 102 6.44 16.22 -6.65
N THR A 103 6.83 17.34 -6.02
CA THR A 103 5.90 18.27 -5.37
C THR A 103 4.94 18.90 -6.37
N PHE A 104 5.43 19.28 -7.55
CA PHE A 104 4.61 19.87 -8.60
C PHE A 104 3.61 18.85 -9.19
N ILE A 105 4.06 17.63 -9.52
CA ILE A 105 3.19 16.56 -10.03
C ILE A 105 2.14 16.17 -8.99
N THR A 106 2.52 16.08 -7.71
CA THR A 106 1.57 15.78 -6.63
C THR A 106 0.51 16.88 -6.49
N LEU A 107 0.92 18.15 -6.59
CA LEU A 107 -0.01 19.29 -6.57
C LEU A 107 -1.02 19.19 -7.72
N ILE A 108 -0.56 18.91 -8.95
CA ILE A 108 -1.48 18.71 -10.10
C ILE A 108 -2.44 17.56 -9.78
N GLY A 109 -1.94 16.42 -9.30
CA GLY A 109 -2.79 15.28 -8.93
C GLY A 109 -3.86 15.64 -7.90
N MET A 110 -3.51 16.40 -6.86
CA MET A 110 -4.49 16.86 -5.86
C MET A 110 -5.46 17.90 -6.40
N VAL A 111 -5.04 18.78 -7.31
CA VAL A 111 -5.95 19.72 -7.99
C VAL A 111 -6.94 18.96 -8.87
N VAL A 112 -6.49 17.96 -9.62
CA VAL A 112 -7.38 17.10 -10.42
C VAL A 112 -8.39 16.37 -9.52
N LEU A 113 -7.95 15.82 -8.39
CA LEU A 113 -8.87 15.23 -7.40
C LEU A 113 -9.82 16.26 -6.78
N TRP A 114 -9.37 17.48 -6.54
CA TRP A 114 -10.26 18.53 -6.06
C TRP A 114 -11.33 18.87 -7.10
N LEU A 115 -10.96 18.90 -8.39
CA LEU A 115 -11.89 19.11 -9.51
C LEU A 115 -12.94 18.01 -9.63
N THR A 116 -12.65 16.75 -9.25
CA THR A 116 -13.69 15.69 -9.22
C THR A 116 -14.78 15.99 -8.18
N GLY A 117 -14.45 16.72 -7.11
CA GLY A 117 -15.41 17.17 -6.10
C GLY A 117 -16.18 18.43 -6.50
N THR A 118 -15.54 19.38 -7.20
CA THR A 118 -16.15 20.66 -7.57
C THR A 118 -17.03 20.58 -8.82
N LEU A 119 -16.58 19.85 -9.85
CA LEU A 119 -17.29 19.70 -11.11
C LEU A 119 -18.37 18.62 -10.97
N LYS A 120 -19.64 19.02 -11.08
CA LYS A 120 -20.76 18.07 -10.98
C LYS A 120 -20.74 17.01 -12.09
N GLU A 121 -20.22 17.35 -13.27
CA GLU A 121 -20.12 16.44 -14.43
C GLU A 121 -19.00 15.40 -14.30
N ALA A 122 -18.00 15.67 -13.45
CA ALA A 122 -16.86 14.78 -13.21
C ALA A 122 -17.20 13.55 -12.36
N ARG A 123 -18.44 13.47 -11.85
CA ARG A 123 -18.97 12.36 -11.05
C ARG A 123 -20.39 11.99 -11.49
N PRO A 124 -20.87 10.77 -11.17
CA PRO A 124 -22.26 10.39 -11.41
C PRO A 124 -23.25 11.38 -10.80
N HIS A 125 -24.44 11.50 -11.39
CA HIS A 125 -25.51 12.31 -10.80
C HIS A 125 -25.89 11.79 -9.40
N ALA A 126 -26.12 12.74 -8.48
CA ALA A 126 -26.48 12.42 -7.10
C ALA A 126 -27.70 11.49 -7.05
N CYS A 127 -27.56 10.40 -6.30
CA CYS A 127 -28.57 9.37 -6.15
C CYS A 127 -28.67 8.97 -4.68
N LYS A 128 -29.88 8.63 -4.22
CA LYS A 128 -30.06 8.02 -2.90
C LYS A 128 -29.67 6.54 -3.01
N LEU A 129 -28.52 6.18 -2.45
CA LEU A 129 -28.04 4.78 -2.45
C LEU A 129 -29.10 3.78 -1.93
N GLU A 130 -29.96 4.20 -0.99
CA GLU A 130 -31.01 3.35 -0.43
C GLU A 130 -32.09 2.92 -1.44
N LEU A 131 -32.28 3.68 -2.52
CA LEU A 131 -33.24 3.33 -3.58
C LEU A 131 -32.66 2.36 -4.63
N GLY A 132 -31.38 1.97 -4.53
CA GLY A 132 -30.77 0.91 -5.33
C GLY A 132 -30.55 1.19 -6.83
N ASN A 133 -31.12 2.26 -7.38
CA ASN A 133 -31.10 2.58 -8.81
C ASN A 133 -30.10 3.69 -9.19
N CYS A 134 -28.87 3.61 -8.68
CA CYS A 134 -27.84 4.59 -9.00
C CYS A 134 -27.08 4.24 -10.27
N LEU A 135 -26.87 5.24 -11.13
CA LEU A 135 -26.07 5.09 -12.35
C LEU A 135 -24.60 4.81 -11.99
N LYS A 136 -24.00 3.87 -12.72
CA LYS A 136 -22.56 3.59 -12.63
C LYS A 136 -21.75 4.75 -13.23
N PRO A 137 -20.54 5.03 -12.72
CA PRO A 137 -19.68 6.04 -13.32
C PRO A 137 -19.31 5.72 -14.76
N THR A 138 -19.22 6.77 -15.58
CA THR A 138 -18.76 6.63 -16.97
C THR A 138 -17.25 6.40 -17.03
N ILE A 139 -16.77 5.89 -18.17
CA ILE A 139 -15.33 5.67 -18.39
C ILE A 139 -14.55 6.99 -18.24
N ALA A 140 -15.11 8.11 -18.72
CA ALA A 140 -14.48 9.43 -18.59
C ALA A 140 -14.34 9.87 -17.13
N GLN A 141 -15.37 9.65 -16.30
CA GLN A 141 -15.33 9.98 -14.87
C GLN A 141 -14.30 9.13 -14.12
N PHE A 142 -14.20 7.85 -14.44
CA PHE A 142 -13.15 6.98 -13.89
C PHE A 142 -11.76 7.38 -14.38
N ALA A 143 -11.58 7.67 -15.66
CA ALA A 143 -10.31 8.11 -16.21
C ALA A 143 -9.82 9.39 -15.52
N PHE A 144 -10.74 10.34 -15.25
CA PHE A 144 -10.41 11.56 -14.55
C PHE A 144 -9.99 11.28 -13.10
N LEU A 145 -10.74 10.45 -12.36
CA LEU A 145 -10.39 10.03 -11.00
C LEU A 145 -9.04 9.30 -10.95
N PHE A 146 -8.83 8.30 -11.80
CA PHE A 146 -7.60 7.52 -11.82
C PHE A 146 -6.38 8.33 -12.29
N SER A 147 -6.58 9.35 -13.13
CA SER A 147 -5.50 10.28 -13.49
C SER A 147 -4.97 11.02 -12.26
N SER A 148 -5.85 11.40 -11.33
CA SER A 148 -5.45 12.02 -10.05
C SER A 148 -4.62 11.08 -9.18
N PHE A 149 -5.04 9.83 -9.03
CA PHE A 149 -4.33 8.82 -8.24
C PHE A 149 -2.96 8.48 -8.85
N ALA A 150 -2.87 8.39 -10.17
CA ALA A 150 -1.62 8.14 -10.88
C ALA A 150 -0.64 9.30 -10.70
N LEU A 151 -1.08 10.54 -10.91
CA LEU A 151 -0.25 11.73 -10.72
C LEU A 151 0.23 11.84 -9.27
N MET A 152 -0.65 11.67 -8.28
CA MET A 152 -0.26 11.67 -6.87
C MET A 152 0.74 10.56 -6.54
N SER A 153 0.58 9.36 -7.14
CA SER A 153 1.53 8.25 -6.93
C SER A 153 2.90 8.55 -7.53
N ILE A 154 2.97 9.11 -8.73
CA ILE A 154 4.21 9.52 -9.39
C ILE A 154 4.91 10.59 -8.55
N GLY A 155 4.17 11.61 -8.12
CA GLY A 155 4.71 12.70 -7.32
C GLY A 155 5.22 12.24 -5.95
N ALA A 156 4.45 11.40 -5.24
CA ALA A 156 4.88 10.75 -4.00
C ALA A 156 6.15 9.91 -4.19
N GLY A 157 6.29 9.27 -5.36
CA GLY A 157 7.48 8.53 -5.74
C GLY A 157 8.74 9.39 -5.88
N GLY A 158 8.62 10.65 -6.29
CA GLY A 158 9.75 11.58 -6.32
C GLY A 158 10.14 12.11 -4.93
N ILE A 159 9.13 12.43 -4.11
CA ILE A 159 9.31 13.10 -2.82
C ILE A 159 9.85 12.13 -1.76
N ARG A 160 9.10 11.06 -1.47
CA ARG A 160 9.34 10.16 -0.32
C ARG A 160 10.74 9.58 -0.22
N PRO A 161 11.37 9.05 -1.29
CA PRO A 161 12.71 8.46 -1.17
C PRO A 161 13.82 9.52 -1.00
N CYS A 162 13.55 10.77 -1.40
CA CYS A 162 14.57 11.81 -1.51
C CYS A 162 14.54 12.82 -0.36
N SER A 163 13.37 13.14 0.21
CA SER A 163 13.21 14.23 1.19
C SER A 163 14.13 14.12 2.41
N LEU A 164 14.13 12.97 3.08
CA LEU A 164 14.93 12.76 4.29
C LEU A 164 16.43 12.84 3.99
N ALA A 165 16.85 12.22 2.88
CA ALA A 165 18.24 12.21 2.45
C ALA A 165 18.70 13.63 2.03
N PHE A 166 17.88 14.35 1.28
CA PHE A 166 18.13 15.74 0.90
C PHE A 166 18.23 16.67 2.11
N GLY A 167 17.40 16.44 3.14
CA GLY A 167 17.48 17.18 4.40
C GLY A 167 18.76 16.90 5.17
N ALA A 168 19.20 15.63 5.24
CA ALA A 168 20.47 15.26 5.85
C ALA A 168 21.67 15.89 5.12
N ASP A 169 21.64 15.95 3.78
CA ASP A 169 22.68 16.57 2.96
C ASP A 169 22.94 18.05 3.31
N GLN A 170 21.96 18.75 3.89
CA GLN A 170 22.13 20.16 4.27
C GLN A 170 23.02 20.36 5.50
N PHE A 171 23.20 19.32 6.30
CA PHE A 171 23.93 19.36 7.56
C PHE A 171 25.24 18.59 7.51
N ASP A 172 25.47 17.76 6.48
CA ASP A 172 26.64 16.90 6.41
C ASP A 172 27.93 17.69 6.18
N SER A 173 28.61 18.03 7.28
CA SER A 173 29.89 18.72 7.29
C SER A 173 30.94 17.86 8.00
N PRO A 174 31.70 17.00 7.27
CA PRO A 174 32.64 16.05 7.87
C PRO A 174 33.77 16.69 8.70
N LYS A 175 34.03 17.99 8.49
CA LYS A 175 35.07 18.76 9.19
C LYS A 175 34.60 19.32 10.54
N ASP A 176 33.29 19.34 10.82
CA ASP A 176 32.74 19.85 12.08
C ASP A 176 32.65 18.72 13.12
N PRO A 177 33.34 18.82 14.27
CA PRO A 177 33.24 17.82 15.33
C PRO A 177 31.82 17.66 15.90
N ASN A 178 30.95 18.67 15.74
CA ASN A 178 29.55 18.63 16.19
C ASN A 178 28.57 18.08 15.13
N ASN A 179 29.03 17.72 13.93
CA ASN A 179 28.18 17.27 12.82
C ASN A 179 27.20 16.16 13.24
N GLY A 180 27.69 15.14 13.95
CA GLY A 180 26.87 14.03 14.41
C GLY A 180 25.71 14.45 15.33
N ARG A 181 25.94 15.42 16.23
CA ARG A 181 24.91 15.93 17.15
C ARG A 181 23.87 16.78 16.41
N ILE A 182 24.30 17.60 15.45
CA ILE A 182 23.41 18.42 14.63
C ILE A 182 22.49 17.52 13.78
N LEU A 183 23.08 16.52 13.12
CA LEU A 183 22.35 15.59 12.27
C LEU A 183 21.34 14.74 13.07
N GLN A 184 21.71 14.29 14.27
CA GLN A 184 20.78 13.59 15.16
C GLN A 184 19.60 14.48 15.60
N SER A 185 19.87 15.75 15.92
CA SER A 185 18.82 16.71 16.25
C SER A 185 17.86 16.93 15.07
N PHE A 186 18.39 17.06 13.85
CA PHE A 186 17.59 17.16 12.63
C PHE A 186 16.67 15.95 12.47
N PHE A 187 17.19 14.72 12.59
CA PHE A 187 16.37 13.51 12.48
C PHE A 187 15.24 13.47 13.52
N ASN A 188 15.53 13.81 14.77
CA ASN A 188 14.51 13.84 15.83
C ASN A 188 13.38 14.82 15.51
N TRP A 189 13.73 16.04 15.09
CA TRP A 189 12.74 17.05 14.70
C TRP A 189 11.95 16.64 13.45
N TYR A 190 12.62 16.05 12.46
CA TYR A 190 11.98 15.56 11.25
C TYR A 190 10.94 14.49 11.57
N TYR A 191 11.30 13.47 12.37
CA TYR A 191 10.37 12.41 12.75
C TYR A 191 9.22 12.92 13.63
N ALA A 192 9.50 13.84 14.57
CA ALA A 192 8.47 14.48 15.37
C ALA A 192 7.47 15.26 14.51
N ALA A 193 7.96 16.04 13.54
CA ALA A 193 7.11 16.79 12.62
C ALA A 193 6.25 15.87 11.76
N VAL A 194 6.83 14.81 11.17
CA VAL A 194 6.08 13.81 10.39
C VAL A 194 5.01 13.13 11.24
N GLY A 195 5.33 12.71 12.47
CA GLY A 195 4.37 12.07 13.37
C GLY A 195 3.18 12.97 13.73
N ILE A 196 3.46 14.25 14.07
CA ILE A 196 2.41 15.24 14.34
C ILE A 196 1.57 15.50 13.09
N SER A 197 2.20 15.63 11.92
CA SER A 197 1.50 15.80 10.63
C SER A 197 0.54 14.67 10.33
N VAL A 198 0.96 13.42 10.52
CA VAL A 198 0.10 12.24 10.32
C VAL A 198 -1.09 12.26 11.29
N LEU A 199 -0.89 12.61 12.56
CA LEU A 199 -1.97 12.73 13.53
C LEU A 199 -2.98 13.84 13.16
N ILE A 200 -2.50 15.02 12.77
CA ILE A 200 -3.34 16.13 12.28
C ILE A 200 -4.13 15.68 11.04
N SER A 201 -3.49 14.91 10.16
CA SER A 201 -4.09 14.41 8.93
C SER A 201 -5.29 13.50 9.19
N VAL A 202 -5.12 12.46 10.01
CA VAL A 202 -6.19 11.48 10.29
C VAL A 202 -7.29 12.00 11.23
N THR A 203 -7.09 13.18 11.85
CA THR A 203 -8.06 13.82 12.75
C THR A 203 -8.68 15.05 12.10
N VAL A 204 -7.92 16.12 11.93
CA VAL A 204 -8.40 17.43 11.47
C VAL A 204 -8.81 17.42 10.00
N ILE A 205 -7.97 16.90 9.09
CA ILE A 205 -8.33 16.88 7.66
C ILE A 205 -9.53 15.98 7.41
N VAL A 206 -9.56 14.81 8.05
CA VAL A 206 -10.71 13.92 8.01
C VAL A 206 -11.98 14.57 8.56
N TYR A 207 -11.87 15.31 9.67
CA TYR A 207 -12.99 16.07 10.23
C TYR A 207 -13.50 17.12 9.23
N ILE A 208 -12.60 17.83 8.55
CA ILE A 208 -12.96 18.80 7.52
C ILE A 208 -13.72 18.12 6.37
N GLN A 209 -13.20 16.99 5.87
CA GLN A 209 -13.82 16.23 4.77
C GLN A 209 -15.23 15.73 5.13
N THR A 210 -15.44 15.31 6.37
CA THR A 210 -16.71 14.72 6.81
C THR A 210 -17.76 15.77 7.18
N GLN A 211 -17.35 16.92 7.75
CA GLN A 211 -18.29 17.95 8.20
C GLN A 211 -18.55 19.05 7.17
N PHE A 212 -17.54 19.44 6.38
CA PHE A 212 -17.64 20.53 5.41
C PHE A 212 -17.73 20.04 3.95
N GLY A 213 -17.78 18.72 3.75
CA GLY A 213 -17.95 18.08 2.45
C GLY A 213 -16.67 18.00 1.62
N TRP A 214 -16.75 17.30 0.48
CA TRP A 214 -15.58 16.94 -0.34
C TRP A 214 -14.92 18.13 -1.05
N VAL A 215 -15.68 19.17 -1.40
CA VAL A 215 -15.12 20.38 -2.05
C VAL A 215 -14.11 21.05 -1.12
N VAL A 216 -14.47 21.28 0.14
CA VAL A 216 -13.55 21.85 1.14
C VAL A 216 -12.51 20.81 1.56
N GLY A 217 -12.95 19.57 1.76
CA GLY A 217 -12.12 18.44 2.18
C GLY A 217 -10.97 18.09 1.25
N PHE A 218 -11.08 18.34 -0.06
CA PHE A 218 -9.99 18.18 -1.03
C PHE A 218 -9.27 19.50 -1.32
N GLY A 219 -9.97 20.63 -1.27
CA GLY A 219 -9.37 21.96 -1.47
C GLY A 219 -8.32 22.30 -0.42
N VAL A 220 -8.55 21.94 0.85
CA VAL A 220 -7.58 22.18 1.94
C VAL A 220 -6.27 21.40 1.71
N PRO A 221 -6.26 20.08 1.48
CA PRO A 221 -5.04 19.35 1.07
C PRO A 221 -4.34 19.93 -0.16
N ALA A 222 -5.08 20.33 -1.19
CA ALA A 222 -4.49 20.95 -2.38
C ALA A 222 -3.80 22.29 -2.06
N ALA A 223 -4.42 23.13 -1.23
CA ALA A 223 -3.82 24.38 -0.75
C ALA A 223 -2.57 24.12 0.11
N LEU A 224 -2.60 23.12 1.00
CA LEU A 224 -1.43 22.74 1.80
C LEU A 224 -0.27 22.25 0.92
N MET A 225 -0.54 21.46 -0.12
CA MET A 225 0.48 21.07 -1.09
C MET A 225 1.03 22.23 -1.92
N PHE A 226 0.18 23.19 -2.26
CA PHE A 226 0.61 24.40 -2.94
C PHE A 226 1.58 25.21 -2.06
N LEU A 227 1.24 25.39 -0.78
CA LEU A 227 2.12 26.01 0.20
C LEU A 227 3.42 25.22 0.38
N ALA A 228 3.37 23.89 0.48
CA ALA A 228 4.55 23.04 0.57
C ALA A 228 5.51 23.27 -0.61
N THR A 229 4.96 23.30 -1.82
CA THR A 229 5.72 23.54 -3.06
C THR A 229 6.38 24.92 -3.05
N ILE A 230 5.65 25.97 -2.64
CA ILE A 230 6.23 27.33 -2.52
C ILE A 230 7.34 27.36 -1.48
N PHE A 231 7.12 26.79 -0.29
CA PHE A 231 8.14 26.75 0.75
C PHE A 231 9.41 26.05 0.25
N PHE A 232 9.28 24.87 -0.37
CA PHE A 232 10.43 24.14 -0.89
C PHE A 232 11.18 24.94 -1.98
N LEU A 233 10.48 25.51 -2.95
CA LEU A 233 11.11 26.24 -4.05
C LEU A 233 11.74 27.57 -3.59
N SER A 234 11.15 28.25 -2.61
CA SER A 234 11.72 29.48 -2.03
C SER A 234 13.08 29.24 -1.35
N GLY A 235 13.29 28.04 -0.78
CA GLY A 235 14.58 27.61 -0.22
C GLY A 235 15.64 27.24 -1.27
N SER A 236 15.32 27.26 -2.57
CA SER A 236 16.21 26.75 -3.63
C SER A 236 17.57 27.44 -3.73
N THR A 237 17.69 28.70 -3.27
CA THR A 237 18.93 29.48 -3.29
C THR A 237 19.83 29.26 -2.08
N ILE A 238 19.30 28.62 -1.02
CA ILE A 238 20.04 28.34 0.22
C ILE A 238 20.41 26.86 0.35
N PHE A 239 19.85 25.97 -0.46
CA PHE A 239 20.12 24.54 -0.38
C PHE A 239 21.45 24.12 -1.02
N ILE A 240 22.10 23.13 -0.40
CA ILE A 240 23.18 22.35 -0.99
C ILE A 240 22.56 21.34 -1.97
N LYS A 241 23.01 21.39 -3.22
CA LYS A 241 22.52 20.52 -4.31
C LYS A 241 23.63 19.58 -4.74
N ILE A 242 23.59 18.35 -4.24
CA ILE A 242 24.55 17.31 -4.61
C ILE A 242 24.22 16.77 -6.00
N LYS A 243 25.24 16.64 -6.86
CA LYS A 243 25.11 16.04 -8.20
C LYS A 243 24.86 14.54 -8.11
N ALA A 244 24.08 14.01 -9.06
CA ALA A 244 23.85 12.59 -9.25
C ALA A 244 25.17 11.79 -9.30
N ASN A 245 25.18 10.59 -8.71
CA ASN A 245 26.32 9.67 -8.69
C ASN A 245 25.90 8.31 -9.27
N LYS A 246 26.83 7.50 -9.79
CA LYS A 246 26.49 6.23 -10.47
C LYS A 246 25.59 5.34 -9.58
N SER A 247 24.43 4.95 -10.10
CA SER A 247 23.36 4.30 -9.33
C SER A 247 23.65 2.84 -8.94
N LEU A 248 23.30 2.51 -7.70
CA LEU A 248 23.38 1.16 -7.11
C LEU A 248 22.52 0.13 -7.87
N PHE A 249 21.39 0.53 -8.45
CA PHE A 249 20.56 -0.38 -9.25
C PHE A 249 21.29 -0.84 -10.51
N THR A 250 22.03 0.06 -11.16
CA THR A 250 22.85 -0.29 -12.32
C THR A 250 23.90 -1.33 -11.93
N ASN A 251 24.50 -1.23 -10.74
CA ASN A 251 25.45 -2.23 -10.23
C ASN A 251 24.79 -3.61 -10.07
N PHE A 252 23.55 -3.71 -9.57
CA PHE A 252 22.86 -5.00 -9.46
C PHE A 252 22.57 -5.63 -10.81
N VAL A 253 22.10 -4.83 -11.78
CA VAL A 253 21.85 -5.30 -13.14
C VAL A 253 23.16 -5.77 -13.79
N GLN A 254 24.25 -5.03 -13.60
CA GLN A 254 25.58 -5.44 -14.04
C GLN A 254 25.99 -6.78 -13.46
N VAL A 255 25.85 -6.98 -12.14
CA VAL A 255 26.19 -8.26 -11.50
C VAL A 255 25.41 -9.42 -12.12
N ILE A 256 24.12 -9.26 -12.39
CA ILE A 256 23.28 -10.29 -13.02
C ILE A 256 23.76 -10.58 -14.46
N VAL A 257 23.92 -9.54 -15.28
CA VAL A 257 24.30 -9.65 -16.69
C VAL A 257 25.69 -10.25 -16.83
N VAL A 258 26.67 -9.77 -16.06
CA VAL A 258 28.05 -10.25 -16.11
C VAL A 258 28.15 -11.66 -15.54
N ALA A 259 27.44 -12.00 -14.45
CA ALA A 259 27.40 -13.38 -13.94
C ALA A 259 26.86 -14.36 -14.99
N TRP A 260 25.81 -13.97 -15.72
CA TRP A 260 25.26 -14.77 -16.82
C TRP A 260 26.26 -14.91 -17.96
N LYS A 261 26.85 -13.80 -18.42
CA LYS A 261 27.88 -13.80 -19.49
C LYS A 261 29.09 -14.66 -19.12
N ASN A 262 29.41 -14.73 -17.84
CA ASN A 262 30.53 -15.47 -17.28
C ASN A 262 30.13 -16.89 -16.80
N LYS A 263 28.89 -17.35 -17.06
CA LYS A 263 28.39 -18.63 -16.53
C LYS A 263 29.25 -19.84 -16.91
N HIS A 264 29.95 -19.79 -18.04
CA HIS A 264 30.81 -20.86 -18.56
C HIS A 264 32.20 -20.90 -17.90
N LEU A 265 32.63 -19.86 -17.19
CA LEU A 265 33.95 -19.82 -16.56
C LEU A 265 34.00 -20.75 -15.35
N ALA A 266 35.11 -21.47 -15.17
CA ALA A 266 35.41 -22.18 -13.93
C ALA A 266 35.74 -21.17 -12.82
N LEU A 267 35.38 -21.49 -11.58
CA LEU A 267 35.74 -20.65 -10.43
C LEU A 267 37.22 -20.87 -10.10
N PRO A 268 38.02 -19.80 -9.92
CA PRO A 268 39.41 -19.94 -9.53
C PRO A 268 39.56 -20.56 -8.12
N PRO A 269 40.71 -21.17 -7.80
CA PRO A 269 41.04 -21.67 -6.46
C PRO A 269 41.00 -20.53 -5.43
N MET A 270 40.60 -20.82 -4.18
CA MET A 270 40.41 -19.78 -3.15
C MET A 270 41.70 -19.08 -2.70
N ASP A 271 42.87 -19.60 -3.10
CA ASP A 271 44.18 -19.13 -2.62
C ASP A 271 44.96 -18.27 -3.64
N SER A 272 44.35 -17.92 -4.78
CA SER A 272 45.04 -17.17 -5.83
C SER A 272 44.67 -15.68 -5.79
N ASN A 273 45.57 -14.84 -5.27
CA ASN A 273 45.46 -13.39 -5.34
C ASN A 273 45.47 -12.91 -6.80
N GLY A 274 44.65 -11.91 -7.14
CA GLY A 274 44.68 -11.23 -8.45
C GLY A 274 43.70 -11.74 -9.52
N TRP A 275 42.87 -12.74 -9.24
CA TRP A 275 41.85 -13.24 -10.18
C TRP A 275 40.51 -12.51 -10.11
N TYR A 276 40.30 -11.71 -9.07
CA TYR A 276 39.07 -10.97 -8.85
C TYR A 276 39.30 -9.47 -8.94
N HIS A 277 38.33 -8.75 -9.50
CA HIS A 277 38.38 -7.29 -9.60
C HIS A 277 38.02 -6.64 -8.27
N HIS A 278 38.95 -5.83 -7.76
CA HIS A 278 38.85 -5.07 -6.52
C HIS A 278 38.67 -3.59 -6.81
N ASP A 279 37.98 -2.89 -5.92
CA ASP A 279 37.99 -1.42 -5.90
C ASP A 279 39.28 -0.97 -5.19
N GLU A 280 40.01 0.00 -5.75
CA GLU A 280 41.33 0.47 -5.28
C GLU A 280 41.28 1.07 -3.85
N LYS A 281 40.08 1.39 -3.34
CA LYS A 281 39.90 2.00 -2.01
C LYS A 281 39.65 0.97 -0.91
N GLY A 282 40.71 0.33 -0.43
CA GLY A 282 40.80 -0.22 0.93
C GLY A 282 39.65 -1.13 1.41
N SER A 283 39.05 -1.93 0.52
CA SER A 283 37.94 -2.80 0.90
C SER A 283 38.41 -3.95 1.81
N ARG A 284 37.68 -4.23 2.90
CA ARG A 284 38.01 -5.28 3.89
C ARG A 284 37.83 -6.72 3.37
N THR A 285 37.19 -6.91 2.21
CA THR A 285 36.84 -8.22 1.66
C THR A 285 37.74 -8.59 0.49
N ILE A 286 38.73 -9.44 0.76
CA ILE A 286 39.74 -9.91 -0.19
C ILE A 286 39.19 -11.04 -1.08
N PHE A 287 38.17 -11.77 -0.62
CA PHE A 287 37.57 -12.87 -1.37
C PHE A 287 36.04 -12.82 -1.37
N PRO A 288 35.38 -13.15 -2.50
CA PRO A 288 33.93 -13.25 -2.55
C PRO A 288 33.41 -14.44 -1.73
N SER A 289 32.28 -14.26 -1.06
CA SER A 289 31.64 -15.27 -0.21
C SER A 289 31.28 -16.54 -0.99
N ASN A 290 31.38 -17.69 -0.32
CA ASN A 290 30.98 -18.99 -0.85
C ASN A 290 29.46 -19.20 -0.93
N LYS A 291 28.64 -18.29 -0.42
CA LYS A 291 27.18 -18.35 -0.63
C LYS A 291 26.83 -17.72 -1.97
N LEU A 292 25.97 -18.38 -2.75
CA LEU A 292 25.61 -17.98 -4.12
C LEU A 292 26.83 -17.86 -5.05
N ARG A 293 27.71 -18.88 -5.06
CA ARG A 293 29.02 -18.87 -5.77
C ARG A 293 28.93 -18.56 -7.27
N PHE A 294 27.79 -18.84 -7.91
CA PHE A 294 27.59 -18.53 -9.33
C PHE A 294 27.71 -17.02 -9.62
N LEU A 295 27.36 -16.16 -8.65
CA LEU A 295 27.50 -14.70 -8.77
C LEU A 295 28.96 -14.26 -8.69
N ASN A 296 29.86 -15.05 -8.08
CA ASN A 296 31.30 -14.74 -8.03
C ASN A 296 31.89 -14.70 -9.43
N LYS A 297 31.24 -15.33 -10.42
CA LYS A 297 31.68 -15.27 -11.81
C LYS A 297 31.64 -13.86 -12.38
N ALA A 298 30.82 -12.96 -11.83
CA ALA A 298 30.73 -11.57 -12.28
C ALA A 298 32.00 -10.74 -12.00
N CYS A 299 32.79 -11.12 -10.99
CA CYS A 299 34.00 -10.40 -10.61
C CYS A 299 35.31 -11.07 -11.05
N ILE A 300 35.26 -12.12 -11.89
CA ILE A 300 36.46 -12.78 -12.42
C ILE A 300 37.10 -11.91 -13.51
N ILE A 301 38.40 -11.64 -13.37
CA ILE A 301 39.23 -11.00 -14.40
C ILE A 301 39.53 -12.02 -15.50
N ARG A 302 39.12 -11.73 -16.74
CA ARG A 302 39.35 -12.63 -17.89
C ARG A 302 40.68 -12.29 -18.55
N ASN A 303 40.88 -11.02 -18.88
CA ASN A 303 42.08 -10.51 -19.54
C ASN A 303 42.45 -9.16 -18.91
N PRO A 304 43.51 -9.09 -18.08
CA PRO A 304 43.92 -7.85 -17.39
C PRO A 304 44.07 -6.64 -18.33
N GLU A 305 44.62 -6.84 -19.53
CA GLU A 305 44.88 -5.76 -20.51
C GLU A 305 43.62 -5.21 -21.20
N LYS A 306 42.55 -5.99 -21.29
CA LYS A 306 41.27 -5.57 -21.90
C LYS A 306 40.23 -5.14 -20.88
N ASP A 307 40.29 -5.74 -19.70
CA ASP A 307 39.29 -5.56 -18.65
C ASP A 307 39.67 -4.45 -17.67
N LEU A 308 40.95 -4.03 -17.59
CA LEU A 308 41.45 -3.00 -16.68
C LEU A 308 42.19 -1.90 -17.46
N ASN A 309 42.00 -0.63 -17.08
CA ASN A 309 42.85 0.46 -17.57
C ASN A 309 44.22 0.41 -16.92
N PRO A 310 45.34 0.44 -17.69
CA PRO A 310 46.69 0.31 -17.16
C PRO A 310 47.14 1.47 -16.25
N ASN A 311 46.48 2.64 -16.30
CA ASN A 311 46.87 3.82 -15.53
C ASN A 311 46.08 4.00 -14.22
N ASN A 312 44.87 3.44 -14.10
CA ASN A 312 43.92 3.76 -13.02
C ASN A 312 43.17 2.56 -12.42
N GLY A 313 43.43 1.31 -12.87
CA GLY A 313 42.75 0.11 -12.37
C GLY A 313 41.24 0.01 -12.67
N ILE A 314 40.61 1.08 -13.19
CA ILE A 314 39.19 1.14 -13.52
C ILE A 314 38.91 0.31 -14.77
N SER A 315 37.84 -0.49 -14.74
CA SER A 315 37.45 -1.31 -15.89
C SER A 315 37.23 -0.50 -17.17
N THR A 316 37.88 -0.89 -18.26
CA THR A 316 37.80 -0.25 -19.59
C THR A 316 36.42 -0.39 -20.22
N ILE A 317 35.66 -1.43 -19.82
CA ILE A 317 34.28 -1.70 -20.28
C ILE A 317 33.40 -1.99 -19.05
N GLN A 318 32.56 -1.02 -18.67
CA GLN A 318 31.73 -1.02 -17.45
C GLN A 318 30.68 -2.17 -17.37
N TRP A 319 30.54 -3.01 -18.40
CA TRP A 319 29.60 -4.15 -18.48
C TRP A 319 30.26 -5.51 -18.72
N ASN A 320 31.58 -5.61 -18.57
CA ASN A 320 32.31 -6.89 -18.72
C ASN A 320 32.80 -7.48 -17.40
N ILE A 321 32.96 -6.65 -16.37
CA ILE A 321 33.50 -7.05 -15.07
C ILE A 321 32.87 -6.22 -13.95
N CYS A 322 32.59 -6.86 -12.81
CA CYS A 322 32.08 -6.21 -11.59
C CYS A 322 33.12 -6.26 -10.47
N THR A 323 33.06 -5.35 -9.51
CA THR A 323 33.91 -5.44 -8.30
C THR A 323 33.36 -6.49 -7.32
N ILE A 324 34.21 -7.04 -6.46
CA ILE A 324 33.77 -7.93 -5.37
C ILE A 324 32.72 -7.26 -4.48
N GLN A 325 32.87 -5.96 -4.20
CA GLN A 325 31.91 -5.22 -3.39
C GLN A 325 30.51 -5.22 -4.03
N GLN A 326 30.39 -4.93 -5.33
CA GLN A 326 29.10 -4.96 -6.04
C GLN A 326 28.45 -6.35 -5.96
N VAL A 327 29.24 -7.42 -6.09
CA VAL A 327 28.76 -8.79 -6.00
C VAL A 327 28.29 -9.14 -4.59
N GLU A 328 29.03 -8.76 -3.55
CA GLU A 328 28.64 -9.02 -2.15
C GLU A 328 27.44 -8.18 -1.70
N GLU A 329 27.32 -6.94 -2.18
CA GLU A 329 26.15 -6.09 -2.00
C GLU A 329 24.89 -6.78 -2.57
N PHE A 330 24.96 -7.27 -3.81
CA PHE A 330 23.85 -7.99 -4.44
C PHE A 330 23.51 -9.32 -3.73
N LYS A 331 24.52 -10.09 -3.32
CA LYS A 331 24.29 -11.31 -2.53
C LYS A 331 23.62 -11.04 -1.19
N SER A 332 23.97 -9.93 -0.54
CA SER A 332 23.38 -9.56 0.74
C SER A 332 21.90 -9.24 0.57
N LEU A 333 21.52 -8.55 -0.51
CA LEU A 333 20.11 -8.35 -0.89
C LEU A 333 19.37 -9.69 -1.06
N LEU A 334 19.91 -10.61 -1.85
CA LEU A 334 19.27 -11.92 -2.08
C LEU A 334 19.09 -12.76 -0.81
N LYS A 335 20.00 -12.64 0.17
CA LYS A 335 19.89 -13.34 1.47
C LYS A 335 18.76 -12.78 2.34
N VAL A 336 18.42 -11.51 2.19
CA VAL A 336 17.37 -10.83 2.98
C VAL A 336 15.98 -11.11 2.41
N LEU A 337 15.84 -11.28 1.08
CA LEU A 337 14.55 -11.43 0.39
C LEU A 337 13.62 -12.51 0.98
N PRO A 338 14.08 -13.71 1.38
CA PRO A 338 13.18 -14.71 1.98
C PRO A 338 12.53 -14.21 3.27
N ILE A 339 13.31 -13.60 4.18
CA ILE A 339 12.78 -13.06 5.45
C ILE A 339 11.90 -11.84 5.18
N TRP A 340 12.31 -10.97 4.25
CA TRP A 340 11.49 -9.84 3.80
C TRP A 340 10.10 -10.31 3.31
N SER A 341 10.04 -11.37 2.50
CA SER A 341 8.79 -11.88 1.93
C SER A 341 7.78 -12.33 2.99
N THR A 342 8.23 -12.89 4.11
CA THR A 342 7.35 -13.29 5.23
C THR A 342 6.59 -12.11 5.84
N SER A 343 7.11 -10.90 5.67
CA SER A 343 6.49 -9.69 6.19
C SER A 343 5.46 -9.08 5.24
N ILE A 344 5.29 -9.58 4.02
CA ILE A 344 4.23 -9.11 3.11
C ILE A 344 2.84 -9.28 3.75
N MET A 345 2.63 -10.33 4.55
CA MET A 345 1.35 -10.54 5.24
C MET A 345 1.03 -9.46 6.26
N ILE A 346 2.02 -8.89 6.96
CA ILE A 346 1.74 -7.77 7.86
C ILE A 346 1.33 -6.54 7.06
N ALA A 347 1.97 -6.31 5.91
CA ALA A 347 1.62 -5.22 5.02
C ALA A 347 0.17 -5.35 4.50
N VAL A 348 -0.30 -6.58 4.22
CA VAL A 348 -1.71 -6.85 3.90
C VAL A 348 -2.62 -6.37 5.04
N THR A 349 -2.33 -6.78 6.28
CA THR A 349 -3.17 -6.42 7.44
C THR A 349 -3.18 -4.92 7.73
N ILE A 350 -2.04 -4.24 7.60
CA ILE A 350 -1.94 -2.80 7.82
C ILE A 350 -2.67 -2.05 6.72
N SER A 351 -2.56 -2.49 5.46
CA SER A 351 -3.13 -1.77 4.31
C SER A 351 -4.67 -1.85 4.21
N GLN A 352 -5.35 -2.64 5.05
CA GLN A 352 -6.80 -2.85 5.03
C GLN A 352 -7.62 -1.68 5.61
N HIS A 353 -7.09 -0.45 5.64
CA HIS A 353 -7.72 0.71 6.27
C HIS A 353 -9.17 0.97 5.82
N ALA A 354 -9.55 0.64 4.59
CA ALA A 354 -10.89 0.89 4.05
C ALA A 354 -12.03 0.19 4.84
N PHE A 355 -11.83 -1.06 5.28
CA PHE A 355 -12.90 -1.85 5.89
C PHE A 355 -13.28 -1.39 7.30
N PRO A 356 -12.34 -1.12 8.23
CA PRO A 356 -12.67 -0.52 9.52
C PRO A 356 -13.39 0.82 9.40
N VAL A 357 -13.08 1.64 8.38
CA VAL A 357 -13.79 2.90 8.12
C VAL A 357 -15.24 2.65 7.74
N LEU A 358 -15.48 1.68 6.85
CA LEU A 358 -16.83 1.29 6.45
C LEU A 358 -17.63 0.72 7.63
N GLN A 359 -16.98 -0.06 8.50
CA GLN A 359 -17.59 -0.57 9.74
C GLN A 359 -17.98 0.57 10.67
N ALA A 360 -17.03 1.45 11.00
CA ALA A 360 -17.23 2.60 11.88
C ALA A 360 -18.36 3.51 11.38
N ASN A 361 -18.51 3.65 10.05
CA ASN A 361 -19.57 4.47 9.46
C ASN A 361 -20.99 3.93 9.72
N THR A 362 -21.14 2.66 10.11
CA THR A 362 -22.42 2.03 10.47
C THR A 362 -22.62 1.89 11.99
N MET A 363 -21.72 2.43 12.80
CA MET A 363 -21.72 2.30 14.26
C MET A 363 -21.92 3.66 14.92
N ASP A 364 -22.24 3.66 16.22
CA ASP A 364 -22.32 4.89 17.00
C ASP A 364 -20.93 5.45 17.31
N ARG A 365 -20.63 6.61 16.73
CA ARG A 365 -19.32 7.27 16.81
C ARG A 365 -19.25 8.37 17.87
N HIS A 366 -20.28 8.52 18.72
CA HIS A 366 -20.25 9.43 19.86
C HIS A 366 -19.42 8.83 21.01
N LEU A 367 -18.67 9.69 21.72
CA LEU A 367 -17.77 9.26 22.79
C LEU A 367 -18.51 8.78 24.05
N SER A 368 -19.64 9.41 24.35
CA SER A 368 -20.50 9.11 25.49
C SER A 368 -21.95 9.43 25.13
N LYS A 369 -22.90 8.72 25.74
CA LYS A 369 -24.33 9.01 25.60
C LYS A 369 -24.59 10.47 26.03
N GLY A 370 -24.97 11.33 25.08
CA GLY A 370 -25.24 12.75 25.29
C GLY A 370 -24.17 13.73 24.78
N SER A 371 -23.06 13.26 24.19
CA SER A 371 -22.14 14.15 23.48
C SER A 371 -22.68 14.50 22.09
N ASN A 372 -22.62 15.77 21.69
CA ASN A 372 -22.96 16.21 20.33
C ASN A 372 -21.81 15.99 19.32
N PHE A 373 -20.63 15.57 19.79
CA PHE A 373 -19.47 15.39 18.93
C PHE A 373 -19.38 13.96 18.40
N GLN A 374 -19.44 13.84 17.08
CA GLN A 374 -19.29 12.56 16.37
C GLN A 374 -17.87 12.44 15.80
N ILE A 375 -17.12 11.44 16.24
CA ILE A 375 -15.79 11.17 15.68
C ILE A 375 -15.92 10.73 14.22
N PRO A 376 -15.14 11.28 13.28
CA PRO A 376 -15.13 10.80 11.91
C PRO A 376 -14.72 9.32 11.81
N ALA A 377 -15.37 8.55 10.93
CA ALA A 377 -15.17 7.10 10.83
C ALA A 377 -13.70 6.71 10.58
N SER A 378 -12.96 7.45 9.76
CA SER A 378 -11.53 7.17 9.50
C SER A 378 -10.56 7.62 10.59
N SER A 379 -11.00 8.45 11.54
CA SER A 379 -10.15 8.86 12.67
C SER A 379 -9.91 7.75 13.69
N TYR A 380 -10.64 6.63 13.64
CA TYR A 380 -10.37 5.47 14.51
C TYR A 380 -8.98 4.84 14.28
N GLY A 381 -8.39 5.04 13.09
CA GLY A 381 -6.99 4.66 12.83
C GLY A 381 -5.98 5.39 13.73
N ALA A 382 -6.32 6.57 14.27
CA ALA A 382 -5.45 7.32 15.16
C ALA A 382 -5.09 6.55 16.45
N PHE A 383 -5.98 5.68 16.94
CA PHE A 383 -5.69 4.84 18.11
C PHE A 383 -4.54 3.86 17.85
N GLY A 384 -4.41 3.36 16.62
CA GLY A 384 -3.26 2.52 16.22
C GLY A 384 -1.94 3.30 16.24
N ILE A 385 -1.94 4.52 15.69
CA ILE A 385 -0.77 5.41 15.68
C ILE A 385 -0.35 5.82 17.11
N LEU A 386 -1.32 6.18 17.94
CA LEU A 386 -1.08 6.49 19.36
C LEU A 386 -0.49 5.28 20.08
N THR A 387 -1.06 4.09 19.87
CA THR A 387 -0.54 2.86 20.48
C THR A 387 0.89 2.57 20.04
N LEU A 388 1.20 2.69 18.75
CA LEU A 388 2.56 2.53 18.23
C LEU A 388 3.54 3.52 18.89
N THR A 389 3.14 4.78 19.00
CA THR A 389 3.98 5.85 19.56
C THR A 389 4.23 5.65 21.05
N THR A 390 3.17 5.35 21.82
CA THR A 390 3.27 5.04 23.25
C THR A 390 4.08 3.77 23.49
N TRP A 391 3.87 2.74 22.67
CA TRP A 391 4.62 1.49 22.76
C TRP A 391 6.10 1.69 22.51
N LEU A 392 6.49 2.50 21.52
CA LEU A 392 7.90 2.80 21.27
C LEU A 392 8.58 3.42 22.51
N ALA A 393 7.94 4.43 23.10
CA ALA A 393 8.44 5.06 24.32
C ALA A 393 8.55 4.06 25.49
N PHE A 394 7.54 3.21 25.67
CA PHE A 394 7.53 2.17 26.69
C PHE A 394 8.61 1.10 26.46
N TYR A 395 8.76 0.63 25.22
CA TYR A 395 9.71 -0.41 24.85
C TYR A 395 11.14 0.04 25.17
N ASP A 396 11.52 1.24 24.74
CA ASP A 396 12.89 1.75 24.92
C ASP A 396 13.20 2.12 26.38
N ARG A 397 12.24 2.72 27.09
CA ARG A 397 12.47 3.22 28.46
C ARG A 397 12.29 2.18 29.55
N VAL A 398 11.38 1.22 29.36
CA VAL A 398 11.00 0.26 30.39
C VAL A 398 11.42 -1.15 30.01
N LEU A 399 11.01 -1.61 28.82
CA LEU A 399 11.18 -3.01 28.45
C LEU A 399 12.64 -3.38 28.14
N VAL A 400 13.38 -2.55 27.39
CA VAL A 400 14.78 -2.82 27.05
C VAL A 400 15.69 -2.89 28.29
N PRO A 401 15.65 -1.92 29.24
CA PRO A 401 16.41 -2.03 30.48
C PRO A 401 16.02 -3.25 31.31
N TRP A 402 14.74 -3.61 31.34
CA TRP A 402 14.26 -4.76 32.10
C TRP A 402 14.71 -6.09 31.47
N ILE A 403 14.47 -6.31 30.18
CA ILE A 403 14.88 -7.54 29.47
C ILE A 403 16.40 -7.67 29.44
N SER A 404 17.15 -6.58 29.26
CA SER A 404 18.62 -6.65 29.23
C SER A 404 19.22 -7.13 30.57
N ARG A 405 18.58 -6.81 31.71
CA ARG A 405 18.96 -7.35 33.03
C ARG A 405 18.83 -8.86 33.09
N PHE A 406 17.76 -9.43 32.54
CA PHE A 406 17.52 -10.89 32.57
C PHE A 406 18.28 -11.65 31.49
N THR A 407 18.29 -11.14 30.25
CA THR A 407 18.86 -11.83 29.09
C THR A 407 20.36 -11.63 28.92
N ARG A 408 20.96 -10.70 29.69
CA ARG A 408 22.35 -10.23 29.53
C ARG A 408 22.70 -9.76 28.11
N LYS A 409 21.69 -9.47 27.28
CA LYS A 409 21.85 -8.92 25.93
C LYS A 409 21.51 -7.43 25.94
N PRO A 410 22.39 -6.55 25.43
CA PRO A 410 22.23 -5.09 25.55
C PRO A 410 21.00 -4.54 24.80
N ARG A 411 20.43 -5.28 23.85
CA ARG A 411 19.26 -4.87 23.05
C ARG A 411 17.95 -5.57 23.43
N GLY A 412 17.96 -6.42 24.46
CA GLY A 412 16.78 -7.21 24.84
C GLY A 412 16.41 -8.28 23.81
N LEU A 413 15.28 -8.12 23.10
CA LEU A 413 14.75 -9.08 22.12
C LEU A 413 15.56 -9.08 20.81
N SER A 414 15.71 -10.26 20.18
CA SER A 414 16.31 -10.38 18.85
C SER A 414 15.42 -9.77 17.76
N PHE A 415 16.01 -9.24 16.69
CA PHE A 415 15.26 -8.70 15.53
C PHE A 415 14.24 -9.70 14.97
N LYS A 416 14.64 -10.98 14.83
CA LYS A 416 13.75 -12.04 14.34
C LYS A 416 12.58 -12.32 15.29
N GLN A 417 12.81 -12.21 16.60
CA GLN A 417 11.76 -12.38 17.61
C GLN A 417 10.76 -11.22 17.55
N ARG A 418 11.25 -9.98 17.42
CA ARG A 418 10.39 -8.79 17.24
C ARG A 418 9.52 -8.93 15.99
N MET A 419 10.11 -9.32 14.86
CA MET A 419 9.38 -9.59 13.63
C MET A 419 8.29 -10.67 13.81
N GLY A 420 8.63 -11.78 14.45
CA GLY A 420 7.68 -12.87 14.72
C GLY A 420 6.53 -12.47 15.66
N ILE A 421 6.82 -11.71 16.72
CA ILE A 421 5.80 -11.18 17.64
C ILE A 421 4.81 -10.29 16.89
N GLY A 422 5.31 -9.38 16.05
CA GLY A 422 4.42 -8.51 15.29
C GLY A 422 3.53 -9.28 14.29
N LEU A 423 4.03 -10.36 13.67
CA LEU A 423 3.19 -11.23 12.85
C LEU A 423 2.09 -11.91 13.67
N LEU A 424 2.40 -12.45 14.85
CA LEU A 424 1.40 -13.07 15.74
C LEU A 424 0.34 -12.05 16.21
N LEU A 425 0.77 -10.85 16.59
CA LEU A 425 -0.14 -9.76 16.99
C LEU A 425 -1.03 -9.31 15.84
N SER A 426 -0.53 -9.32 14.60
CA SER A 426 -1.34 -9.00 13.41
C SER A 426 -2.46 -10.03 13.22
N CYS A 427 -2.18 -11.32 13.43
CA CYS A 427 -3.21 -12.37 13.39
C CYS A 427 -4.23 -12.17 14.53
N ALA A 428 -3.78 -11.86 15.73
CA ALA A 428 -4.67 -11.57 16.86
C ALA A 428 -5.57 -10.35 16.58
N ALA A 429 -5.04 -9.30 15.96
CA ALA A 429 -5.82 -8.12 15.56
C ALA A 429 -6.94 -8.50 14.58
N GLN A 430 -6.66 -9.36 13.60
CA GLN A 430 -7.66 -9.84 12.63
C GLN A 430 -8.71 -10.75 13.28
N VAL A 431 -8.33 -11.58 14.26
CA VAL A 431 -9.30 -12.37 15.05
C VAL A 431 -10.24 -11.45 15.82
N VAL A 432 -9.70 -10.41 16.49
CA VAL A 432 -10.54 -9.42 17.19
C VAL A 432 -11.46 -8.70 16.20
N ALA A 433 -10.95 -8.29 15.04
CA ALA A 433 -11.76 -7.64 14.02
C ALA A 433 -12.91 -8.53 13.51
N ALA A 434 -12.65 -9.81 13.30
CA ALA A 434 -13.68 -10.78 12.92
C ALA A 434 -14.75 -10.97 14.02
N LEU A 435 -14.35 -10.99 15.29
CA LEU A 435 -15.29 -11.10 16.42
C LEU A 435 -16.15 -9.84 16.56
N VAL A 436 -15.55 -8.66 16.42
CA VAL A 436 -16.28 -7.38 16.45
C VAL A 436 -17.27 -7.30 15.31
N GLU A 437 -16.89 -7.67 14.08
CA GLU A 437 -17.78 -7.68 12.93
C GLU A 437 -18.91 -8.70 13.09
N ARG A 438 -18.62 -9.89 13.62
CA ARG A 438 -19.65 -10.90 13.92
C ARG A 438 -20.73 -10.33 14.82
N GLU A 439 -20.32 -9.57 15.84
CA GLU A 439 -21.25 -9.02 16.82
C GLU A 439 -22.01 -7.81 16.29
N ARG A 440 -21.34 -6.91 15.56
CA ARG A 440 -21.98 -5.82 14.84
C ARG A 440 -23.06 -6.34 13.88
N ARG A 441 -22.75 -7.39 13.12
CA ARG A 441 -23.69 -8.04 12.20
C ARG A 441 -24.84 -8.72 12.93
N SER A 442 -24.60 -9.40 14.06
CA SER A 442 -25.69 -10.02 14.83
C SER A 442 -26.70 -8.99 15.30
N ARG A 443 -26.23 -7.88 15.89
CA ARG A 443 -27.09 -6.79 16.36
C ARG A 443 -27.85 -6.11 15.23
N ALA A 444 -27.22 -5.91 14.07
CA ALA A 444 -27.89 -5.36 12.90
C ALA A 444 -29.07 -6.25 12.46
N LEU A 445 -28.90 -7.57 12.50
CA LEU A 445 -29.97 -8.53 12.18
C LEU A 445 -31.09 -8.50 13.22
N ASP A 446 -30.73 -8.48 14.51
CA ASP A 446 -31.70 -8.42 15.61
C ASP A 446 -32.53 -7.12 15.58
N GLN A 447 -31.97 -6.04 15.04
CA GLN A 447 -32.63 -4.75 14.82
C GLN A 447 -33.42 -4.66 13.51
N GLY A 448 -33.43 -5.71 12.69
CA GLY A 448 -34.10 -5.71 11.39
C GLY A 448 -33.41 -4.86 10.32
N LEU A 449 -32.14 -4.49 10.50
CA LEU A 449 -31.36 -3.65 9.56
C LEU A 449 -30.70 -4.46 8.43
N ALA A 450 -31.14 -5.69 8.17
CA ALA A 450 -30.56 -6.57 7.15
C ALA A 450 -30.61 -5.93 5.75
N ASP A 451 -31.73 -5.27 5.42
CA ASP A 451 -31.98 -4.62 4.13
C ASP A 451 -31.62 -3.12 4.12
N HIS A 452 -31.07 -2.61 5.23
CA HIS A 452 -30.74 -1.20 5.43
C HIS A 452 -29.22 -1.00 5.63
N PRO A 453 -28.41 -1.10 4.56
CA PRO A 453 -26.94 -1.15 4.65
C PRO A 453 -26.27 0.16 5.07
N LEU A 454 -27.02 1.26 5.14
CA LEU A 454 -26.55 2.58 5.57
C LEU A 454 -27.05 2.98 6.96
N SER A 455 -27.96 2.21 7.55
CA SER A 455 -28.48 2.50 8.88
C SER A 455 -27.44 2.22 9.96
N GLN A 456 -27.52 3.04 11.00
CA GLN A 456 -26.64 2.93 12.15
C GLN A 456 -27.11 1.81 13.08
N VAL A 457 -26.21 0.91 13.43
CA VAL A 457 -26.42 -0.15 14.42
C VAL A 457 -26.23 0.44 15.82
N ASP A 458 -27.07 0.05 16.78
CA ASP A 458 -26.89 0.41 18.20
C ASP A 458 -25.69 -0.35 18.83
N MET A 459 -24.49 0.10 18.45
CA MET A 459 -23.21 -0.42 18.91
C MET A 459 -22.16 0.69 18.81
N SER A 460 -21.46 0.97 19.91
CA SER A 460 -20.39 1.99 19.91
C SER A 460 -19.21 1.55 19.03
N ALA A 461 -18.72 2.47 18.20
CA ALA A 461 -17.53 2.30 17.38
C ALA A 461 -16.23 2.16 18.21
N MET A 462 -16.26 2.40 19.53
CA MET A 462 -15.15 2.11 20.44
C MET A 462 -14.75 0.63 20.47
N TRP A 463 -15.65 -0.28 20.06
CA TRP A 463 -15.33 -1.70 19.85
C TRP A 463 -14.25 -1.94 18.77
N LEU A 464 -13.99 -0.95 17.90
CA LEU A 464 -12.92 -1.01 16.90
C LEU A 464 -11.55 -0.61 17.48
N VAL A 465 -11.49 -0.02 18.68
CA VAL A 465 -10.22 0.42 19.27
C VAL A 465 -9.27 -0.75 19.56
N PRO A 466 -9.70 -1.89 20.14
CA PRO A 466 -8.79 -3.02 20.42
C PRO A 466 -8.07 -3.57 19.19
N GLN A 467 -8.77 -3.74 18.06
CA GLN A 467 -8.14 -4.19 16.81
C GLN A 467 -7.11 -3.16 16.28
N HIS A 468 -7.38 -1.86 16.42
CA HIS A 468 -6.45 -0.80 16.01
C HIS A 468 -5.23 -0.76 16.92
N CYS A 469 -5.40 -0.89 18.24
CA CYS A 469 -4.28 -0.96 19.18
C CYS A 469 -3.39 -2.19 18.92
N LEU A 470 -3.99 -3.36 18.70
CA LEU A 470 -3.24 -4.58 18.36
C LEU A 470 -2.50 -4.44 17.03
N THR A 471 -3.11 -3.82 16.03
CA THR A 471 -2.47 -3.54 14.74
C THR A 471 -1.29 -2.56 14.91
N GLY A 472 -1.46 -1.50 15.70
CA GLY A 472 -0.38 -0.56 16.02
C GLY A 472 0.79 -1.20 16.77
N LEU A 473 0.51 -2.09 17.73
CA LEU A 473 1.54 -2.89 18.40
C LEU A 473 2.25 -3.86 17.42
N ALA A 474 1.48 -4.54 16.57
CA ALA A 474 2.01 -5.44 15.56
C ALA A 474 3.00 -4.74 14.63
N GLU A 475 2.62 -3.56 14.15
CA GLU A 475 3.47 -2.70 13.33
C GLU A 475 4.73 -2.25 14.08
N ALA A 476 4.60 -1.78 15.32
CA ALA A 476 5.73 -1.33 16.13
C ALA A 476 6.79 -2.43 16.35
N PHE A 477 6.34 -3.67 16.58
CA PHE A 477 7.26 -4.80 16.72
C PHE A 477 7.89 -5.21 15.39
N ASN A 478 7.10 -5.33 14.33
CA ASN A 478 7.55 -5.90 13.08
C ASN A 478 8.31 -4.89 12.19
N ALA A 479 7.78 -3.69 11.98
CA ALA A 479 8.41 -2.69 11.10
C ALA A 479 9.77 -2.24 11.64
N ILE A 480 9.87 -1.95 12.94
CA ILE A 480 11.14 -1.57 13.57
C ILE A 480 12.12 -2.75 13.55
N GLY A 481 11.64 -3.97 13.86
CA GLY A 481 12.46 -5.18 13.80
C GLY A 481 13.00 -5.48 12.39
N GLN A 482 12.20 -5.23 11.35
CA GLN A 482 12.62 -5.34 9.95
C GLN A 482 13.72 -4.33 9.60
N ILE A 483 13.51 -3.05 9.90
CA ILE A 483 14.46 -1.99 9.57
C ILE A 483 15.82 -2.26 10.25
N GLU A 484 15.81 -2.59 11.54
CA GLU A 484 17.03 -2.98 12.27
C GLU A 484 17.68 -4.24 11.70
N PHE A 485 16.89 -5.23 11.30
CA PHE A 485 17.39 -6.44 10.65
C PHE A 485 18.09 -6.10 9.32
N TYR A 486 17.48 -5.28 8.47
CA TYR A 486 18.07 -4.84 7.20
C TYR A 486 19.40 -4.13 7.42
N TYR A 487 19.47 -3.17 8.36
CA TYR A 487 20.72 -2.50 8.68
C TYR A 487 21.79 -3.43 9.27
N SER A 488 21.40 -4.52 9.92
CA SER A 488 22.37 -5.52 10.42
C SER A 488 22.95 -6.40 9.32
N GLN A 489 22.23 -6.60 8.21
CA GLN A 489 22.64 -7.46 7.10
C GLN A 489 23.28 -6.69 5.95
N PHE A 490 22.92 -5.41 5.79
CA PHE A 490 23.41 -4.58 4.71
C PHE A 490 24.72 -3.86 5.08
N PRO A 491 25.67 -3.76 4.13
CA PRO A 491 26.79 -2.84 4.28
C PRO A 491 26.28 -1.40 4.36
N LYS A 492 27.10 -0.50 4.92
CA LYS A 492 26.72 0.91 5.11
C LYS A 492 26.30 1.60 3.81
N SER A 493 26.86 1.19 2.67
CA SER A 493 26.52 1.69 1.33
C SER A 493 25.07 1.39 0.90
N MET A 494 24.41 0.40 1.53
CA MET A 494 23.08 -0.10 1.14
C MET A 494 21.97 0.30 2.13
N ALA A 495 22.21 1.28 3.01
CA ALA A 495 21.24 1.73 4.00
C ALA A 495 19.88 2.13 3.39
N SER A 496 19.89 2.86 2.27
CA SER A 496 18.68 3.30 1.55
C SER A 496 17.84 2.13 0.99
N ILE A 497 18.48 1.00 0.67
CA ILE A 497 17.80 -0.19 0.16
C ILE A 497 16.93 -0.84 1.24
N GLY A 498 17.34 -0.77 2.50
CA GLY A 498 16.52 -1.26 3.62
C GLY A 498 15.16 -0.55 3.70
N VAL A 499 15.15 0.78 3.52
CA VAL A 499 13.91 1.57 3.50
C VAL A 499 13.10 1.26 2.23
N ALA A 500 13.76 1.16 1.07
CA ALA A 500 13.10 0.82 -0.19
C ALA A 500 12.43 -0.57 -0.15
N LEU A 501 13.05 -1.56 0.49
CA LEU A 501 12.47 -2.88 0.69
C LEU A 501 11.21 -2.82 1.54
N PHE A 502 11.17 -1.97 2.57
CA PHE A 502 9.96 -1.78 3.38
C PHE A 502 8.80 -1.24 2.52
N SER A 503 9.03 -0.18 1.75
CA SER A 503 8.03 0.36 0.81
C SER A 503 7.62 -0.67 -0.25
N LEU A 504 8.57 -1.43 -0.82
CA LEU A 504 8.29 -2.50 -1.76
C LEU A 504 7.39 -3.58 -1.14
N GLY A 505 7.66 -3.94 0.12
CA GLY A 505 6.84 -4.90 0.88
C GLY A 505 5.41 -4.40 1.08
N MET A 506 5.24 -3.10 1.37
CA MET A 506 3.91 -2.45 1.41
C MET A 506 3.22 -2.50 0.05
N GLY A 507 3.95 -2.26 -1.04
CA GLY A 507 3.43 -2.37 -2.41
C GLY A 507 2.87 -3.76 -2.72
N PHE A 508 3.64 -4.81 -2.46
CA PHE A 508 3.18 -6.19 -2.64
C PHE A 508 2.03 -6.55 -1.67
N GLY A 509 2.07 -6.07 -0.42
CA GLY A 509 0.98 -6.29 0.54
C GLY A 509 -0.35 -5.72 0.05
N ASN A 510 -0.33 -4.54 -0.60
CA ASN A 510 -1.52 -3.96 -1.22
C ASN A 510 -2.03 -4.80 -2.40
N LEU A 511 -1.15 -5.30 -3.28
CA LEU A 511 -1.55 -6.19 -4.38
C LEU A 511 -2.17 -7.50 -3.88
N VAL A 512 -1.57 -8.12 -2.85
CA VAL A 512 -2.12 -9.32 -2.22
C VAL A 512 -3.47 -9.02 -1.55
N GLY A 513 -3.60 -7.87 -0.87
CA GLY A 513 -4.87 -7.41 -0.30
C GLY A 513 -5.97 -7.26 -1.35
N SER A 514 -5.64 -6.65 -2.50
CA SER A 514 -6.54 -6.54 -3.65
C SER A 514 -7.00 -7.92 -4.13
N LEU A 515 -6.06 -8.85 -4.34
CA LEU A 515 -6.36 -10.20 -4.80
C LEU A 515 -7.28 -10.96 -3.83
N ILE A 516 -7.05 -10.82 -2.52
CA ILE A 516 -7.91 -11.43 -1.49
C ILE A 516 -9.34 -10.91 -1.61
N VAL A 517 -9.53 -9.59 -1.72
CA VAL A 517 -10.86 -8.99 -1.83
C VAL A 517 -11.57 -9.42 -3.10
N GLU A 518 -10.88 -9.44 -4.23
CA GLU A 518 -11.44 -9.85 -5.52
C GLU A 518 -11.86 -11.32 -5.54
N ILE A 519 -11.02 -12.22 -4.99
CA ILE A 519 -11.36 -13.63 -4.84
C ILE A 519 -12.60 -13.80 -3.95
N VAL A 520 -12.64 -13.12 -2.79
CA VAL A 520 -13.76 -13.22 -1.85
C VAL A 520 -15.05 -12.68 -2.47
N ASP A 521 -15.00 -11.55 -3.17
CA ASP A 521 -16.18 -10.96 -3.84
C ASP A 521 -16.69 -11.86 -4.97
N HIS A 522 -15.78 -12.41 -5.79
CA HIS A 522 -16.13 -13.32 -6.89
C HIS A 522 -16.70 -14.66 -6.42
N VAL A 523 -16.13 -15.25 -5.37
CA VAL A 523 -16.62 -16.51 -4.80
C VAL A 523 -17.96 -16.30 -4.07
N SER A 524 -18.08 -15.22 -3.30
CA SER A 524 -19.30 -14.94 -2.51
C SER A 524 -20.48 -14.52 -3.38
N SER A 525 -20.23 -13.87 -4.52
CA SER A 525 -21.29 -13.49 -5.46
C SER A 525 -21.87 -14.68 -6.23
N ARG A 526 -21.10 -15.75 -6.46
CA ARG A 526 -21.55 -16.97 -7.17
C ARG A 526 -22.55 -17.82 -6.36
N GLY A 527 -22.45 -17.83 -5.03
CA GLY A 527 -23.33 -18.64 -4.16
C GLY A 527 -24.72 -18.07 -3.89
N GLY A 528 -25.06 -16.92 -4.51
CA GLY A 528 -26.22 -16.12 -4.17
C GLY A 528 -26.00 -15.42 -2.82
N LYS A 529 -25.97 -14.08 -2.82
CA LYS A 529 -25.73 -13.21 -1.64
C LYS A 529 -26.63 -13.48 -0.42
N TRP A 530 -27.64 -14.33 -0.56
CA TRP A 530 -28.73 -14.56 0.39
C TRP A 530 -28.81 -16.01 0.89
N MET A 531 -28.05 -16.93 0.27
CA MET A 531 -28.17 -18.37 0.59
C MET A 531 -27.70 -18.71 2.01
N PRO A 532 -26.60 -18.14 2.52
CA PRO A 532 -26.23 -18.31 3.92
C PRO A 532 -27.27 -17.75 4.90
N GLU A 533 -27.91 -16.62 4.56
CA GLU A 533 -28.96 -15.98 5.35
C GLU A 533 -30.24 -16.83 5.40
N LEU A 534 -30.72 -17.28 4.24
CA LEU A 534 -31.89 -18.16 4.14
C LEU A 534 -31.69 -19.45 4.92
N ARG A 535 -30.50 -20.05 4.84
CA ARG A 535 -30.18 -21.27 5.62
C ARG A 535 -30.10 -21.04 7.13
N ARG A 536 -29.79 -19.81 7.57
CA ARG A 536 -29.76 -19.47 9.00
C ARG A 536 -31.15 -19.21 9.57
N PHE A 537 -32.00 -18.50 8.84
CA PHE A 537 -33.32 -18.08 9.33
C PHE A 537 -34.45 -19.02 8.94
N ALA A 538 -34.29 -19.79 7.88
CA ALA A 538 -35.30 -20.70 7.34
C ALA A 538 -34.66 -22.05 6.95
N PRO A 539 -34.02 -22.77 7.89
CA PRO A 539 -33.23 -23.97 7.61
C PRO A 539 -34.04 -25.09 6.95
N ASP A 540 -35.34 -25.18 7.26
CA ASP A 540 -36.23 -26.25 6.80
C ASP A 540 -37.13 -25.83 5.63
N VAL A 541 -37.02 -24.58 5.15
CA VAL A 541 -37.90 -24.08 4.09
C VAL A 541 -37.34 -24.45 2.70
N PRO A 542 -38.09 -25.19 1.87
CA PRO A 542 -37.64 -25.54 0.53
C PRO A 542 -37.55 -24.28 -0.36
N ILE A 543 -36.39 -24.08 -0.97
CA ILE A 543 -36.11 -22.91 -1.81
C ILE A 543 -36.46 -23.24 -3.26
N VAL A 544 -37.21 -22.36 -3.94
CA VAL A 544 -37.44 -22.42 -5.40
C VAL A 544 -36.64 -21.30 -6.05
N LEU A 545 -35.78 -21.65 -7.00
CA LEU A 545 -35.04 -20.69 -7.80
C LEU A 545 -35.92 -20.22 -8.97
N VAL A 546 -36.09 -18.90 -9.14
CA VAL A 546 -36.91 -18.33 -10.21
C VAL A 546 -36.03 -17.50 -11.15
N GLY A 547 -35.89 -17.94 -12.40
CA GLY A 547 -35.33 -17.15 -13.49
C GLY A 547 -36.38 -16.21 -14.05
N THR A 548 -36.12 -14.91 -14.06
CA THR A 548 -37.08 -13.90 -14.56
C THR A 548 -36.72 -13.43 -15.97
N LYS A 549 -37.68 -12.77 -16.63
CA LYS A 549 -37.50 -12.14 -17.95
C LYS A 549 -37.17 -13.13 -19.07
N LEU A 550 -37.85 -14.28 -19.07
CA LEU A 550 -37.69 -15.33 -20.10
C LEU A 550 -37.85 -14.77 -21.54
N ASP A 551 -38.69 -13.76 -21.72
CA ASP A 551 -38.96 -13.10 -23.02
C ASP A 551 -37.75 -12.38 -23.62
N LEU A 552 -36.74 -12.04 -22.82
CA LEU A 552 -35.53 -11.37 -23.31
C LEU A 552 -34.53 -12.35 -23.95
N ARG A 553 -34.77 -13.65 -23.87
CA ARG A 553 -33.88 -14.68 -24.42
C ARG A 553 -33.90 -14.72 -25.96
N ASP A 554 -35.04 -14.38 -26.56
CA ASP A 554 -35.26 -14.40 -28.02
C ASP A 554 -35.38 -12.98 -28.63
N GLY A 555 -35.36 -11.94 -27.79
CA GLY A 555 -35.54 -10.55 -28.22
C GLY A 555 -34.26 -9.88 -28.71
N ASN A 556 -33.99 -9.94 -30.02
CA ASN A 556 -32.83 -9.27 -30.65
C ASN A 556 -32.73 -7.75 -30.35
N GLY A 557 -33.85 -7.08 -30.05
CA GLY A 557 -33.85 -5.64 -29.73
C GLY A 557 -33.25 -5.28 -28.36
N TYR A 558 -33.34 -6.17 -27.36
CA TYR A 558 -32.85 -5.86 -26.01
C TYR A 558 -31.33 -5.93 -25.91
N LEU A 559 -30.72 -6.89 -26.61
CA LEU A 559 -29.26 -7.04 -26.71
C LEU A 559 -28.60 -5.87 -27.45
N ALA A 560 -29.30 -5.23 -28.40
CA ALA A 560 -28.83 -4.07 -29.13
C ALA A 560 -28.76 -2.80 -28.24
N ASP A 561 -29.74 -2.59 -27.36
CA ASP A 561 -29.77 -1.46 -26.42
C ASP A 561 -28.93 -1.70 -25.15
N HIS A 562 -28.55 -2.95 -24.84
CA HIS A 562 -27.84 -3.34 -23.61
C HIS A 562 -26.60 -4.19 -23.91
N MET A 563 -25.67 -3.65 -24.70
CA MET A 563 -24.39 -4.29 -25.00
C MET A 563 -23.64 -4.72 -23.73
N GLY A 564 -23.35 -6.02 -23.60
CA GLY A 564 -22.65 -6.62 -22.45
C GLY A 564 -23.54 -7.35 -21.43
N SER A 565 -24.85 -7.41 -21.67
CA SER A 565 -25.76 -8.24 -20.86
C SER A 565 -25.68 -9.72 -21.28
N ASN A 566 -25.23 -10.59 -20.37
CA ASN A 566 -25.18 -12.04 -20.60
C ASN A 566 -26.55 -12.66 -20.28
N ILE A 567 -27.23 -13.18 -21.30
CA ILE A 567 -28.46 -13.94 -21.12
C ILE A 567 -28.12 -15.27 -20.44
N ILE A 568 -28.70 -15.50 -19.26
CA ILE A 568 -28.54 -16.77 -18.54
C ILE A 568 -29.33 -17.83 -19.29
N THR A 569 -28.69 -18.95 -19.60
CA THR A 569 -29.32 -20.12 -20.25
C THR A 569 -30.05 -21.00 -19.23
N PRO A 570 -31.02 -21.83 -19.65
CA PRO A 570 -31.71 -22.73 -18.71
C PRO A 570 -30.74 -23.71 -18.05
N ALA A 571 -29.70 -24.13 -18.79
CA ALA A 571 -28.64 -24.99 -18.27
C ALA A 571 -27.84 -24.32 -17.13
N GLN A 572 -27.54 -23.03 -17.27
CA GLN A 572 -26.87 -22.26 -16.21
C GLN A 572 -27.78 -22.03 -15.00
N GLY A 573 -29.07 -21.83 -15.21
CA GLY A 573 -30.06 -21.72 -14.12
C GLY A 573 -30.23 -23.03 -13.35
N GLU A 574 -30.29 -24.16 -14.06
CA GLU A 574 -30.38 -25.50 -13.46
C GLU A 574 -29.10 -25.90 -12.72
N GLU A 575 -27.94 -25.49 -13.23
CA GLU A 575 -26.65 -25.64 -12.55
C GLU A 575 -26.62 -24.83 -11.25
N LEU A 576 -27.09 -23.56 -11.28
CA LEU A 576 -27.20 -22.74 -10.09
C LEU A 576 -28.18 -23.34 -9.06
N ARG A 577 -29.32 -23.90 -9.51
CA ARG A 577 -30.28 -24.62 -8.64
C ARG A 577 -29.58 -25.73 -7.85
N LYS A 578 -28.78 -26.55 -8.53
CA LYS A 578 -28.01 -27.63 -7.90
C LYS A 578 -26.97 -27.08 -6.92
N GLN A 579 -26.26 -26.03 -7.30
CA GLN A 579 -25.23 -25.41 -6.46
C GLN A 579 -25.80 -24.84 -5.15
N ILE A 580 -26.97 -24.21 -5.21
CA ILE A 580 -27.60 -23.63 -4.02
C ILE A 580 -28.46 -24.64 -3.23
N GLY A 581 -28.73 -25.82 -3.80
CA GLY A 581 -29.58 -26.84 -3.19
C GLY A 581 -31.07 -26.49 -3.22
N ALA A 582 -31.52 -25.72 -4.22
CA ALA A 582 -32.93 -25.39 -4.40
C ALA A 582 -33.74 -26.61 -4.86
N ALA A 583 -34.96 -26.74 -4.31
CA ALA A 583 -35.88 -27.84 -4.60
C ALA A 583 -36.31 -27.85 -6.07
N ALA A 584 -36.52 -26.67 -6.66
CA ALA A 584 -36.94 -26.52 -8.05
C ALA A 584 -36.34 -25.28 -8.70
N TYR A 585 -36.28 -25.30 -10.04
CA TYR A 585 -35.96 -24.14 -10.88
C TYR A 585 -37.13 -23.87 -11.83
N VAL A 586 -37.57 -22.61 -11.87
CA VAL A 586 -38.69 -22.15 -12.69
C VAL A 586 -38.24 -20.93 -13.46
N GLU A 587 -38.55 -20.84 -14.75
CA GLU A 587 -38.34 -19.63 -15.54
C GLU A 587 -39.69 -18.96 -15.80
N CYS A 588 -39.76 -17.64 -15.73
CA CYS A 588 -40.99 -16.90 -16.00
C CYS A 588 -40.76 -15.58 -16.75
N SER A 589 -41.79 -15.14 -17.47
CA SER A 589 -41.89 -13.82 -18.07
C SER A 589 -43.22 -13.20 -17.69
N SER A 590 -43.17 -12.06 -17.00
CA SER A 590 -44.36 -11.26 -16.70
C SER A 590 -44.94 -10.60 -17.94
N LYS A 591 -44.12 -10.34 -18.97
CA LYS A 591 -44.56 -9.70 -20.22
C LYS A 591 -45.35 -10.67 -21.11
N THR A 592 -44.86 -11.89 -21.26
CA THR A 592 -45.51 -12.92 -22.09
C THR A 592 -46.44 -13.83 -21.30
N GLN A 593 -46.50 -13.64 -19.97
CA GLN A 593 -47.24 -14.50 -19.02
C GLN A 593 -46.83 -15.98 -19.12
N GLN A 594 -45.62 -16.26 -19.62
CA GLN A 594 -45.09 -17.63 -19.72
C GLN A 594 -44.40 -18.04 -18.42
N VAL A 595 -44.65 -19.28 -18.01
CA VAL A 595 -43.94 -19.96 -16.92
C VAL A 595 -43.48 -21.32 -17.41
N VAL A 596 -42.17 -21.56 -17.39
CA VAL A 596 -41.55 -22.83 -17.74
C VAL A 596 -41.03 -23.49 -16.47
N LEU A 597 -41.76 -24.51 -16.01
CA LEU A 597 -41.30 -25.42 -14.96
C LEU A 597 -40.38 -26.47 -15.58
N GLN A 598 -39.11 -26.49 -15.19
CA GLN A 598 -38.25 -27.63 -15.49
C GLN A 598 -38.42 -28.67 -14.39
N PRO A 599 -39.07 -29.82 -14.66
CA PRO A 599 -39.10 -30.90 -13.68
C PRO A 599 -37.66 -31.42 -13.47
N PRO A 600 -37.28 -31.81 -12.24
CA PRO A 600 -35.96 -32.33 -11.98
C PRO A 600 -35.72 -33.56 -12.87
N ARG A 601 -34.68 -33.51 -13.72
CA ARG A 601 -34.25 -34.71 -14.47
C ARG A 601 -33.91 -35.78 -13.45
N ARG A 602 -34.63 -36.89 -13.52
CA ARG A 602 -34.59 -38.05 -12.63
C ARG A 602 -33.14 -38.54 -12.49
N LEU A 603 -32.45 -38.15 -11.42
CA LEU A 603 -31.28 -38.84 -10.89
C LEU A 603 -31.79 -39.93 -9.95
N GLU A 604 -31.33 -41.16 -10.17
CA GLU A 604 -31.69 -42.34 -9.39
C GLU A 604 -31.52 -42.07 -7.89
N VAL A 605 -32.64 -41.97 -7.18
CA VAL A 605 -32.65 -41.91 -5.73
C VAL A 605 -32.32 -43.32 -5.22
N SER A 606 -31.08 -43.50 -4.75
CA SER A 606 -30.73 -44.64 -3.89
C SER A 606 -31.72 -44.69 -2.72
N SER A 607 -32.53 -45.75 -2.68
CA SER A 607 -33.56 -45.93 -1.66
C SER A 607 -32.94 -46.02 -0.26
N LYS A 608 -33.17 -45.01 0.58
CA LYS A 608 -33.17 -45.22 2.03
C LYS A 608 -34.60 -45.57 2.43
N LYS A 609 -34.81 -46.83 2.82
CA LYS A 609 -36.06 -47.32 3.41
C LYS A 609 -36.42 -46.43 4.61
N ARG A 610 -37.60 -45.83 4.59
CA ARG A 610 -38.26 -45.26 5.78
C ARG A 610 -39.67 -45.84 5.91
N HIS A 611 -39.98 -46.20 7.13
CA HIS A 611 -41.21 -46.86 7.57
C HIS A 611 -42.48 -46.12 7.13
N ARG A 612 -43.48 -46.89 6.70
CA ARG A 612 -44.87 -46.44 6.48
C ARG A 612 -45.49 -45.98 7.80
N SER A 613 -46.08 -44.78 7.80
CA SER A 613 -47.38 -44.57 8.43
C SER A 613 -48.28 -43.78 7.48
N THR A 614 -49.56 -44.11 7.54
CA THR A 614 -50.63 -43.87 6.57
C THR A 614 -51.35 -42.53 6.79
N GLY A 615 -51.78 -41.91 5.68
CA GLY A 615 -53.00 -41.10 5.61
C GLY A 615 -52.82 -39.60 5.37
N CYS A 616 -53.09 -39.12 4.15
CA CYS A 616 -54.25 -38.28 3.79
C CYS A 616 -54.03 -37.52 2.46
N SER A 617 -55.13 -37.26 1.76
CA SER A 617 -55.27 -36.99 0.33
C SER A 617 -54.69 -35.69 -0.24
N ILE A 618 -54.35 -35.78 -1.52
CA ILE A 618 -54.09 -34.68 -2.47
C ILE A 618 -55.34 -33.82 -2.62
N VAL A 619 -55.23 -32.51 -2.37
CA VAL A 619 -56.19 -31.50 -2.85
C VAL A 619 -55.58 -30.85 -4.08
N GLY A 620 -56.25 -31.00 -5.23
CA GLY A 620 -55.91 -30.32 -6.47
C GLY A 620 -56.25 -28.84 -6.38
N ILE A 621 -55.32 -27.98 -6.80
CA ILE A 621 -55.59 -26.55 -7.00
C ILE A 621 -56.15 -26.41 -8.41
N VAL A 622 -57.46 -26.19 -8.46
CA VAL A 622 -58.22 -25.76 -9.64
C VAL A 622 -58.08 -24.24 -9.75
N CYS A 623 -57.54 -23.75 -10.86
CA CYS A 623 -57.68 -22.34 -11.24
C CYS A 623 -59.13 -22.11 -11.69
N GLY A 624 -59.92 -21.43 -10.86
CA GLY A 624 -61.21 -20.88 -11.26
C GLY A 624 -61.02 -19.54 -11.95
N GLY A 625 -61.44 -19.45 -13.21
CA GLY A 625 -61.64 -18.18 -13.90
C GLY A 625 -62.94 -17.51 -13.46
N CYS A 626 -62.97 -16.18 -13.52
CA CYS A 626 -64.19 -15.40 -13.64
C CYS A 626 -64.01 -14.43 -14.80
N ASP A 627 -64.85 -14.60 -15.82
CA ASP A 627 -65.12 -13.66 -16.90
C ASP A 627 -66.04 -12.51 -16.43
N ALA A 628 -65.85 -11.37 -17.09
CA ALA A 628 -66.77 -10.27 -17.43
C ALA A 628 -68.07 -10.03 -16.61
N VAL A 629 -68.20 -8.82 -16.05
CA VAL A 629 -68.97 -7.67 -16.60
C VAL A 629 -68.28 -6.38 -16.15
#